data_AF-A0A449GHA8-F1
#
_entry.id   AF-A0A449GHA8-F1
#
_cell.length_a   1.000
_cell.length_b   1.000
_cell.length_c   1.000
_cell.angle_alpha   90.00
_cell.angle_beta   90.00
_cell.angle_gamma   90.00
#
_symmetry.space_group_name_H-M   'P 1'
#
loop_
_entity.id
_entity.type
_entity.pdbx_description
1 polymer ?
#
loop_
_entity_poly.entity_id
_entity_poly.type
_entity_poly.pdbx_seq_one_letter_code
_entity_poly.pdbx_strand_id
1 'polypeptide(L)'
;MCRDMSADRSGRTGKALVAAALAMLALTSCTIDTGDDAQAAEPPVATTTSTPADQQRIEITLPGTLAADFQQWKAGLRGRAGLAVMPVGGERMVTFGDWTSGPAWSTMKIPLVIAAERADAGASTYAMSAAVTASDNAAADTLWQGLGGGKQAAEAVEAVLREAGDSTTAVPPTRVRAEHSAFGQAEWSLAEQVRFASRLPCLSGADTVLNLMAQIVPSHRWGLGTVGGAEFKGGWGPDTSGDYLVRQFGIIDGPGGRIAVALAAQPESGAFSDGMTALNAMATLITDHLDELAGGSCPS
;
A
#
# COMPACT_ATOMS: atom_id res chain seq x y z
N MET A 1 45.26 -32.74 1.94
CA MET A 1 46.10 -32.74 3.16
C MET A 1 45.23 -32.20 4.27
N CYS A 2 44.80 -33.06 5.21
CA CYS A 2 43.71 -32.73 6.13
C CYS A 2 44.23 -32.39 7.54
N ARG A 3 43.61 -31.38 8.16
CA ARG A 3 43.61 -31.02 9.58
C ARG A 3 42.40 -30.10 9.74
N ASP A 4 41.31 -30.44 10.43
CA ASP A 4 41.14 -31.25 11.65
C ASP A 4 41.73 -30.55 12.89
N MET A 5 40.85 -29.83 13.59
CA MET A 5 41.00 -29.36 14.97
C MET A 5 39.64 -29.54 15.64
N SER A 6 39.58 -30.39 16.65
CA SER A 6 38.37 -30.73 17.38
C SER A 6 38.31 -30.03 18.74
N ALA A 7 37.14 -30.13 19.36
CA ALA A 7 36.67 -29.45 20.58
C ALA A 7 37.66 -29.32 21.77
N ASP A 8 37.39 -28.30 22.59
CA ASP A 8 37.45 -28.46 24.05
C ASP A 8 36.10 -28.01 24.67
N ARG A 9 35.75 -28.53 25.85
CA ARG A 9 34.38 -28.57 26.37
C ARG A 9 34.32 -28.60 27.91
N SER A 10 34.39 -27.43 28.55
CA SER A 10 34.02 -27.26 29.96
C SER A 10 33.67 -25.79 30.24
N GLY A 11 32.73 -25.42 31.12
CA GLY A 11 31.82 -26.25 31.92
C GLY A 11 31.67 -25.70 33.34
N ARG A 12 30.55 -25.04 33.66
CA ARG A 12 30.24 -24.66 35.06
C ARG A 12 28.74 -24.47 35.31
N THR A 13 28.28 -24.99 36.44
CA THR A 13 26.87 -24.99 36.90
C THR A 13 26.60 -23.90 37.94
N GLY A 14 25.33 -23.48 38.05
CA GLY A 14 24.81 -22.67 39.16
C GLY A 14 23.29 -22.88 39.32
N LYS A 15 22.78 -22.96 40.56
CA LYS A 15 21.35 -23.16 40.89
C LYS A 15 20.96 -22.42 42.17
N ALA A 16 19.88 -21.62 42.12
CA ALA A 16 18.94 -21.23 43.19
C ALA A 16 17.81 -20.36 42.54
N LEU A 17 16.49 -20.39 42.82
CA LEU A 17 15.70 -20.47 44.08
C LEU A 17 15.85 -19.18 44.92
N VAL A 18 14.83 -18.49 45.48
CA VAL A 18 13.34 -18.63 45.71
C VAL A 18 12.72 -17.22 45.45
N ALA A 19 11.44 -16.88 45.18
CA ALA A 19 10.07 -17.40 45.42
C ALA A 19 9.17 -17.19 44.16
N ALA A 20 7.88 -17.56 44.01
CA ALA A 20 6.78 -18.07 44.87
C ALA A 20 5.89 -17.04 45.62
N ALA A 21 4.72 -16.70 45.04
CA ALA A 21 3.55 -16.12 45.71
C ALA A 21 2.26 -16.57 45.01
N LEU A 22 1.28 -17.13 45.75
CA LEU A 22 -0.06 -17.45 45.26
C LEU A 22 -1.09 -16.45 45.81
N ALA A 23 -2.15 -16.21 45.04
CA ALA A 23 -3.43 -15.74 45.55
C ALA A 23 -4.57 -16.42 44.77
N MET A 24 -5.46 -17.14 45.46
CA MET A 24 -6.69 -17.69 44.91
C MET A 24 -7.88 -17.19 45.73
N LEU A 25 -8.83 -16.51 45.08
CA LEU A 25 -10.22 -16.25 45.52
C LEU A 25 -10.99 -15.74 44.28
N ALA A 26 -12.27 -16.02 44.05
CA ALA A 26 -13.10 -17.15 44.46
C ALA A 26 -14.29 -17.25 43.47
N LEU A 27 -14.90 -18.42 43.30
CA LEU A 27 -16.11 -18.57 42.48
C LEU A 27 -17.37 -18.35 43.32
N THR A 28 -18.26 -17.46 42.87
CA THR A 28 -19.68 -17.45 43.26
C THR A 28 -20.55 -17.27 42.03
N SER A 29 -21.57 -18.12 41.91
CA SER A 29 -22.56 -18.16 40.83
C SER A 29 -23.94 -17.72 41.37
N CYS A 30 -24.94 -17.72 40.48
CA CYS A 30 -26.37 -17.48 40.75
C CYS A 30 -26.73 -16.01 41.06
N THR A 31 -27.92 -15.51 40.71
CA THR A 31 -29.07 -16.17 40.05
C THR A 31 -29.80 -15.20 39.12
N ILE A 32 -30.56 -15.74 38.16
CA ILE A 32 -31.67 -15.01 37.53
C ILE A 32 -32.80 -14.88 38.57
N ASP A 33 -33.48 -13.73 38.60
CA ASP A 33 -34.75 -13.57 39.31
C ASP A 33 -35.84 -13.17 38.30
N THR A 34 -37.06 -13.64 38.54
CA THR A 34 -38.22 -13.46 37.63
C THR A 34 -39.50 -13.29 38.44
N GLY A 35 -39.91 -12.03 38.58
CA GLY A 35 -41.14 -11.53 39.21
C GLY A 35 -41.10 -9.99 39.13
N ASP A 36 -42.19 -9.26 39.14
CA ASP A 36 -43.59 -9.67 39.37
C ASP A 36 -44.54 -8.84 38.47
N ASP A 37 -45.80 -9.25 38.33
CA ASP A 37 -46.79 -8.57 37.48
C ASP A 37 -47.25 -7.21 38.06
N ALA A 38 -47.16 -6.15 37.26
CA ALA A 38 -47.60 -4.79 37.64
C ALA A 38 -48.47 -4.15 36.53
N GLN A 39 -49.74 -4.53 36.49
CA GLN A 39 -50.72 -4.08 35.50
C GLN A 39 -51.23 -2.65 35.78
N ALA A 40 -50.83 -1.65 34.98
CA ALA A 40 -51.32 -0.26 35.12
C ALA A 40 -51.40 0.53 33.79
N ALA A 41 -52.63 0.92 33.44
CA ALA A 41 -53.05 2.04 32.55
C ALA A 41 -52.44 2.17 31.13
N GLU A 42 -53.28 2.00 30.11
CA GLU A 42 -53.00 2.45 28.73
C GLU A 42 -53.06 3.99 28.59
N PRO A 43 -52.05 4.64 27.98
CA PRO A 43 -52.20 5.97 27.38
C PRO A 43 -52.82 5.86 25.97
N PRO A 44 -53.48 6.92 25.46
CA PRO A 44 -54.22 6.85 24.19
C PRO A 44 -53.30 6.68 22.98
N VAL A 45 -53.77 5.90 21.99
CA VAL A 45 -53.07 5.67 20.72
C VAL A 45 -52.97 6.96 19.91
N ALA A 46 -51.77 7.55 19.90
CA ALA A 46 -51.40 8.59 18.95
C ALA A 46 -50.93 7.92 17.64
N THR A 47 -51.72 8.04 16.57
CA THR A 47 -51.36 7.49 15.25
C THR A 47 -50.23 8.30 14.62
N THR A 48 -48.98 7.98 14.98
CA THR A 48 -47.80 8.45 14.26
C THR A 48 -47.73 7.79 12.90
N THR A 49 -48.13 8.51 11.86
CA THR A 49 -47.78 8.17 10.48
C THR A 49 -46.26 8.20 10.33
N SER A 50 -45.63 7.05 10.48
CA SER A 50 -44.22 6.87 10.15
C SER A 50 -44.06 6.99 8.64
N THR A 51 -43.71 8.20 8.17
CA THR A 51 -43.03 8.40 6.90
C THR A 51 -41.93 7.35 6.80
N PRO A 52 -41.79 6.61 5.70
CA PRO A 52 -40.65 5.73 5.52
C PRO A 52 -39.38 6.57 5.67
N ALA A 53 -38.66 6.35 6.77
CA ALA A 53 -37.31 6.86 6.90
C ALA A 53 -36.53 6.32 5.69
N ASP A 54 -35.68 7.16 5.10
CA ASP A 54 -34.80 6.74 4.03
C ASP A 54 -33.93 5.60 4.56
N GLN A 55 -34.35 4.37 4.27
CA GLN A 55 -33.55 3.19 4.50
C GLN A 55 -32.46 3.25 3.46
N GLN A 56 -31.41 4.02 3.78
CA GLN A 56 -30.11 3.96 3.16
C GLN A 56 -29.83 2.49 2.94
N ARG A 57 -29.92 2.06 1.69
CA ARG A 57 -29.79 0.66 1.35
C ARG A 57 -28.36 0.33 1.73
N ILE A 58 -28.19 -0.38 2.85
CA ILE A 58 -26.91 -0.98 3.20
C ILE A 58 -26.73 -2.09 2.18
N GLU A 59 -26.27 -1.67 1.00
CA GLU A 59 -25.65 -2.52 0.01
C GLU A 59 -24.39 -3.03 0.69
N ILE A 60 -24.59 -4.10 1.47
CA ILE A 60 -23.57 -5.07 1.77
C ILE A 60 -23.20 -5.63 0.40
N THR A 61 -22.31 -4.93 -0.28
CA THR A 61 -21.68 -5.41 -1.50
C THR A 61 -21.11 -6.76 -1.12
N LEU A 62 -21.67 -7.84 -1.69
CA LEU A 62 -21.03 -9.14 -1.61
C LEU A 62 -19.57 -8.93 -2.10
N PRO A 63 -18.59 -9.67 -1.55
CA PRO A 63 -17.28 -9.71 -2.19
C PRO A 63 -17.50 -10.01 -3.68
N GLY A 64 -17.14 -9.04 -4.54
CA GLY A 64 -17.31 -9.13 -5.99
C GLY A 64 -16.54 -10.33 -6.55
N THR A 65 -16.72 -10.68 -7.82
CA THR A 65 -16.04 -11.87 -8.34
C THR A 65 -14.52 -11.69 -8.33
N LEU A 66 -14.03 -10.45 -8.52
CA LEU A 66 -12.65 -10.04 -8.20
C LEU A 66 -12.19 -10.41 -6.78
N ALA A 67 -13.05 -10.22 -5.78
CA ALA A 67 -12.71 -10.50 -4.39
C ALA A 67 -12.65 -12.01 -4.10
N ALA A 68 -13.51 -12.80 -4.75
CA ALA A 68 -13.47 -14.26 -4.68
C ALA A 68 -12.22 -14.81 -5.38
N ASP A 69 -11.96 -14.37 -6.60
CA ASP A 69 -10.87 -14.87 -7.44
C ASP A 69 -9.50 -14.42 -6.93
N PHE A 70 -9.40 -13.21 -6.34
CA PHE A 70 -8.22 -12.81 -5.57
C PHE A 70 -7.96 -13.75 -4.38
N GLN A 71 -8.98 -14.13 -3.61
CA GLN A 71 -8.79 -15.05 -2.48
C GLN A 71 -8.42 -16.47 -2.94
N GLN A 72 -9.01 -16.95 -4.04
CA GLN A 72 -8.66 -18.22 -4.66
C GLN A 72 -7.21 -18.23 -5.15
N TRP A 73 -6.78 -17.17 -5.83
CA TRP A 73 -5.37 -16.98 -6.24
C TRP A 73 -4.43 -16.89 -5.02
N LYS A 74 -4.79 -16.09 -4.01
CA LYS A 74 -3.98 -15.87 -2.81
C LYS A 74 -3.79 -17.15 -1.98
N ALA A 75 -4.77 -18.06 -1.99
CA ALA A 75 -4.66 -19.37 -1.36
C ALA A 75 -3.58 -20.27 -2.03
N GLY A 76 -3.24 -20.03 -3.30
CA GLY A 76 -2.13 -20.68 -4.00
C GLY A 76 -0.77 -20.00 -3.81
N LEU A 77 -0.74 -18.73 -3.36
CA LEU A 77 0.50 -17.97 -3.21
C LEU A 77 1.19 -18.27 -1.86
N ARG A 78 2.39 -18.86 -1.93
CA ARG A 78 3.32 -18.93 -0.79
C ARG A 78 3.99 -17.59 -0.57
N GLY A 79 3.47 -16.81 0.38
CA GLY A 79 3.94 -15.49 0.74
C GLY A 79 2.80 -14.51 0.97
N ARG A 80 3.15 -13.23 1.14
CA ARG A 80 2.17 -12.14 1.32
C ARG A 80 1.92 -11.39 0.02
N ALA A 81 0.69 -10.92 -0.17
CA ALA A 81 0.34 -10.03 -1.28
C ALA A 81 -0.83 -9.11 -0.91
N GLY A 82 -0.91 -7.98 -1.61
CA GLY A 82 -1.94 -6.97 -1.41
C GLY A 82 -2.29 -6.27 -2.72
N LEU A 83 -3.59 -6.09 -2.93
CA LEU A 83 -4.17 -5.30 -4.02
C LEU A 83 -5.03 -4.20 -3.39
N ALA A 84 -4.89 -2.97 -3.89
CA ALA A 84 -5.80 -1.87 -3.58
C ALA A 84 -6.22 -1.16 -4.86
N VAL A 85 -7.50 -0.79 -4.95
CA VAL A 85 -8.11 -0.09 -6.09
C VAL A 85 -8.97 1.08 -5.61
N MET A 86 -9.01 2.15 -6.40
CA MET A 86 -9.74 3.38 -6.08
C MET A 86 -10.11 4.13 -7.37
N PRO A 87 -11.33 4.70 -7.51
CA PRO A 87 -11.65 5.56 -8.64
C PRO A 87 -10.76 6.79 -8.64
N VAL A 88 -10.23 7.21 -9.81
CA VAL A 88 -9.52 8.51 -9.92
C VAL A 88 -10.48 9.63 -9.49
N GLY A 89 -10.02 10.54 -8.63
CA GLY A 89 -10.82 11.61 -8.03
C GLY A 89 -11.84 11.18 -6.96
N GLY A 90 -12.08 9.87 -6.76
CA GLY A 90 -13.05 9.35 -5.79
C GLY A 90 -12.52 9.25 -4.34
N GLU A 91 -13.40 8.87 -3.41
CA GLU A 91 -13.04 8.64 -1.98
C GLU A 91 -13.04 7.16 -1.57
N ARG A 92 -13.75 6.30 -2.32
CA ARG A 92 -13.97 4.89 -1.93
C ARG A 92 -12.82 4.02 -2.42
N MET A 93 -12.12 3.40 -1.48
CA MET A 93 -11.04 2.46 -1.71
C MET A 93 -11.52 1.03 -1.42
N VAL A 94 -11.07 0.06 -2.21
CA VAL A 94 -11.25 -1.37 -1.93
C VAL A 94 -9.87 -2.02 -1.83
N THR A 95 -9.69 -2.89 -0.83
CA THR A 95 -8.40 -3.55 -0.55
C THR A 95 -8.58 -5.05 -0.35
N PHE A 96 -7.57 -5.83 -0.75
CA PHE A 96 -7.54 -7.28 -0.65
C PHE A 96 -6.16 -7.78 -0.24
N GLY A 97 -6.11 -8.91 0.48
CA GLY A 97 -4.86 -9.60 0.83
C GLY A 97 -4.35 -9.35 2.25
N ASP A 98 -3.11 -9.76 2.48
CA ASP A 98 -2.43 -9.80 3.79
C ASP A 98 -1.13 -8.96 3.82
N TRP A 99 -0.77 -8.33 2.70
CA TRP A 99 0.26 -7.29 2.65
C TRP A 99 -0.38 -5.91 2.68
N THR A 100 -0.01 -5.08 3.65
CA THR A 100 -0.62 -3.76 3.90
C THR A 100 0.35 -2.60 3.86
N SER A 101 1.64 -2.81 4.18
CA SER A 101 2.65 -1.76 4.23
C SER A 101 4.07 -2.30 4.12
N GLY A 102 4.98 -1.43 3.68
CA GLY A 102 6.43 -1.63 3.63
C GLY A 102 7.12 -0.44 2.95
N PRO A 103 8.45 -0.52 2.72
CA PRO A 103 9.19 0.55 2.06
C PRO A 103 8.67 0.84 0.64
N ALA A 104 8.66 2.12 0.27
CA ALA A 104 8.20 2.59 -1.03
C ALA A 104 9.09 2.14 -2.21
N TRP A 105 10.38 1.92 -1.96
CA TRP A 105 11.40 1.72 -2.99
C TRP A 105 11.32 2.79 -4.09
N SER A 106 11.50 2.42 -5.36
CA SER A 106 11.43 3.35 -6.49
C SER A 106 10.03 3.88 -6.85
N THR A 107 8.98 3.55 -6.09
CA THR A 107 7.65 4.18 -6.30
C THR A 107 7.62 5.63 -5.81
N MET A 108 8.38 5.96 -4.74
CA MET A 108 8.51 7.33 -4.21
C MET A 108 9.23 8.30 -5.17
N LYS A 109 9.73 7.81 -6.31
CA LYS A 109 10.28 8.66 -7.38
C LYS A 109 9.22 9.53 -8.06
N ILE A 110 7.94 9.18 -7.99
CA ILE A 110 6.86 9.97 -8.60
C ILE A 110 6.64 11.30 -7.86
N PRO A 111 6.34 11.35 -6.55
CA PRO A 111 6.25 12.62 -5.82
C PRO A 111 7.59 13.37 -5.78
N LEU A 112 8.75 12.68 -5.87
CA LEU A 112 10.06 13.32 -6.01
C LEU A 112 10.22 14.09 -7.33
N VAL A 113 9.76 13.55 -8.46
CA VAL A 113 9.80 14.24 -9.75
C VAL A 113 8.89 15.47 -9.72
N ILE A 114 7.66 15.33 -9.22
CA ILE A 114 6.71 16.44 -9.06
C ILE A 114 7.30 17.54 -8.15
N ALA A 115 7.91 17.16 -7.02
CA ALA A 115 8.55 18.11 -6.11
C ALA A 115 9.70 18.86 -6.80
N ALA A 116 10.56 18.17 -7.54
CA ALA A 116 11.71 18.77 -8.23
C ALA A 116 11.26 19.73 -9.36
N GLU A 117 10.30 19.34 -10.19
CA GLU A 117 9.76 20.14 -11.30
C GLU A 117 9.04 21.42 -10.79
N ARG A 118 8.37 21.34 -9.64
CA ARG A 118 7.74 22.49 -8.97
C ARG A 118 8.76 23.42 -8.30
N ALA A 119 9.90 22.89 -7.85
CA ALA A 119 10.94 23.67 -7.19
C ALA A 119 11.84 24.44 -8.18
N ASP A 120 12.10 23.87 -9.35
CA ASP A 120 12.84 24.51 -10.43
C ASP A 120 12.30 24.10 -11.81
N ALA A 121 11.80 25.06 -12.58
CA ALA A 121 11.40 24.84 -13.97
C ALA A 121 12.59 24.54 -14.91
N GLY A 122 13.83 24.74 -14.44
CA GLY A 122 15.07 24.26 -15.04
C GLY A 122 15.49 22.84 -14.65
N ALA A 123 14.68 22.12 -13.84
CA ALA A 123 14.98 20.77 -13.40
C ALA A 123 15.28 19.82 -14.58
N SER A 124 16.29 18.96 -14.40
CA SER A 124 16.82 18.14 -15.50
C SER A 124 15.77 17.16 -16.03
N THR A 125 15.23 17.46 -17.22
CA THR A 125 14.26 16.62 -17.94
C THR A 125 14.81 15.21 -18.21
N TYR A 126 16.12 15.08 -18.43
CA TYR A 126 16.80 13.79 -18.49
C TYR A 126 16.72 13.04 -17.14
N ALA A 127 17.00 13.71 -16.02
CA ALA A 127 16.94 13.07 -14.71
C ALA A 127 15.51 12.66 -14.34
N MET A 128 14.51 13.50 -14.63
CA MET A 128 13.09 13.17 -14.47
C MET A 128 12.71 11.94 -15.31
N SER A 129 13.05 11.95 -16.60
CA SER A 129 12.77 10.83 -17.50
C SER A 129 13.42 9.53 -17.05
N ALA A 130 14.72 9.54 -16.74
CA ALA A 130 15.46 8.34 -16.31
C ALA A 130 14.99 7.81 -14.93
N ALA A 131 14.65 8.69 -13.98
CA ALA A 131 14.14 8.31 -12.66
C ALA A 131 12.76 7.62 -12.73
N VAL A 132 11.90 8.02 -13.67
CA VAL A 132 10.59 7.39 -13.89
C VAL A 132 10.72 6.13 -14.77
N THR A 133 11.11 6.31 -16.03
CA THR A 133 11.03 5.29 -17.10
C THR A 133 11.96 4.10 -16.86
N ALA A 134 13.24 4.39 -16.62
CA ALA A 134 14.30 3.42 -16.38
C ALA A 134 14.50 3.11 -14.88
N SER A 135 13.79 3.81 -13.98
CA SER A 135 13.94 3.69 -12.53
C SER A 135 15.36 3.99 -12.03
N ASP A 136 16.12 4.85 -12.72
CA ASP A 136 17.51 5.17 -12.41
C ASP A 136 17.66 5.80 -11.01
N ASN A 137 18.69 5.40 -10.26
CA ASN A 137 18.95 5.85 -8.89
C ASN A 137 19.84 7.10 -8.82
N ALA A 138 20.78 7.30 -9.76
CA ALA A 138 21.63 8.48 -9.81
C ALA A 138 20.86 9.70 -10.35
N ALA A 139 19.98 9.48 -11.33
CA ALA A 139 19.01 10.46 -11.79
C ALA A 139 18.08 10.92 -10.64
N ALA A 140 17.54 9.97 -9.87
CA ALA A 140 16.69 10.30 -8.73
C ALA A 140 17.46 10.98 -7.58
N ASP A 141 18.71 10.59 -7.29
CA ASP A 141 19.54 11.30 -6.31
C ASP A 141 19.86 12.73 -6.81
N THR A 142 20.07 12.94 -8.11
CA THR A 142 20.26 14.28 -8.70
C THR A 142 19.06 15.20 -8.45
N LEU A 143 17.83 14.70 -8.63
CA LEU A 143 16.61 15.45 -8.31
C LEU A 143 16.50 15.74 -6.79
N TRP A 144 16.85 14.75 -5.96
CA TRP A 144 16.86 14.90 -4.50
C TRP A 144 17.88 15.94 -4.01
N GLN A 145 19.09 15.99 -4.58
CA GLN A 145 20.06 17.06 -4.26
C GLN A 145 19.62 18.43 -4.82
N GLY A 146 18.90 18.46 -5.95
CA GLY A 146 18.30 19.68 -6.50
C GLY A 146 17.31 20.34 -5.53
N LEU A 147 16.58 19.54 -4.76
CA LEU A 147 15.71 19.97 -3.65
C LEU A 147 16.48 20.36 -2.37
N GLY A 148 17.78 20.65 -2.46
CA GLY A 148 18.66 20.91 -1.30
C GLY A 148 19.03 19.66 -0.49
N GLY A 149 18.54 18.48 -0.89
CA GLY A 149 18.77 17.21 -0.22
C GLY A 149 18.24 17.15 1.22
N GLY A 150 18.68 16.11 1.93
CA GLY A 150 18.47 15.95 3.37
C GLY A 150 17.02 16.17 3.81
N LYS A 151 16.83 17.12 4.73
CA LYS A 151 15.52 17.49 5.27
C LYS A 151 14.65 18.29 4.28
N GLN A 152 15.24 19.17 3.47
CA GLN A 152 14.49 20.03 2.54
C GLN A 152 13.82 19.18 1.44
N ALA A 153 14.56 18.22 0.89
CA ALA A 153 14.03 17.27 -0.08
C ALA A 153 12.96 16.34 0.53
N ALA A 154 13.12 15.90 1.79
CA ALA A 154 12.09 15.14 2.49
C ALA A 154 10.78 15.94 2.64
N GLU A 155 10.84 17.17 3.15
CA GLU A 155 9.68 18.04 3.33
C GLU A 155 8.99 18.37 1.99
N ALA A 156 9.77 18.56 0.90
CA ALA A 156 9.23 18.78 -0.44
C ALA A 156 8.50 17.56 -1.01
N VAL A 157 9.02 16.34 -0.81
CA VAL A 157 8.32 15.10 -1.22
C VAL A 157 7.08 14.86 -0.36
N GLU A 158 7.15 15.10 0.96
CA GLU A 158 5.98 15.02 1.84
C GLU A 158 4.88 16.02 1.42
N ALA A 159 5.22 17.25 1.04
CA ALA A 159 4.22 18.22 0.61
C ALA A 159 3.35 17.70 -0.57
N VAL A 160 3.97 17.00 -1.54
CA VAL A 160 3.25 16.38 -2.67
C VAL A 160 2.37 15.20 -2.22
N LEU A 161 2.83 14.39 -1.24
CA LEU A 161 1.99 13.34 -0.63
C LEU A 161 0.78 13.93 0.10
N ARG A 162 0.97 15.03 0.85
CA ARG A 162 -0.08 15.71 1.64
C ARG A 162 -1.13 16.38 0.73
N GLU A 163 -0.73 16.94 -0.40
CA GLU A 163 -1.65 17.44 -1.44
C GLU A 163 -2.53 16.31 -2.02
N ALA A 164 -1.94 15.13 -2.18
CA ALA A 164 -2.66 13.91 -2.59
C ALA A 164 -3.49 13.26 -1.46
N GLY A 165 -3.60 13.91 -0.28
CA GLY A 165 -4.39 13.46 0.85
C GLY A 165 -3.73 12.42 1.76
N ASP A 166 -2.50 12.00 1.48
CA ASP A 166 -1.72 11.16 2.40
C ASP A 166 -1.24 12.01 3.57
N SER A 167 -1.82 11.76 4.74
CA SER A 167 -1.58 12.49 5.99
C SER A 167 -0.61 11.77 6.94
N THR A 168 -0.04 10.63 6.54
CA THR A 168 0.64 9.70 7.45
C THR A 168 2.04 9.29 7.04
N THR A 169 2.32 9.15 5.75
CA THR A 169 3.65 8.73 5.26
C THR A 169 4.69 9.81 5.54
N ALA A 170 5.77 9.45 6.22
CA ALA A 170 6.92 10.31 6.47
C ALA A 170 8.10 9.91 5.57
N VAL A 171 8.79 10.89 5.00
CA VAL A 171 9.93 10.67 4.11
C VAL A 171 11.22 10.85 4.93
N PRO A 172 12.06 9.83 5.11
CA PRO A 172 13.24 9.97 5.94
C PRO A 172 14.26 10.90 5.25
N PRO A 173 14.83 11.89 5.96
CA PRO A 173 15.77 12.84 5.39
C PRO A 173 17.18 12.25 5.18
N THR A 174 17.44 11.06 5.73
CA THR A 174 18.71 10.36 5.67
C THR A 174 18.51 8.90 5.28
N ARG A 175 19.56 8.29 4.71
CA ARG A 175 19.55 6.87 4.32
C ARG A 175 19.69 6.02 5.58
N VAL A 176 18.66 5.27 5.95
CA VAL A 176 18.70 4.34 7.11
C VAL A 176 19.62 3.15 6.80
N ARG A 177 19.45 2.59 5.60
CA ARG A 177 20.38 1.68 4.91
C ARG A 177 21.11 2.49 3.84
N ALA A 178 22.44 2.57 3.93
CA ALA A 178 23.26 3.50 3.15
C ALA A 178 23.29 3.19 1.63
N GLU A 179 23.10 1.91 1.29
CA GLU A 179 23.06 1.40 -0.09
C GLU A 179 21.77 1.79 -0.85
N HIS A 180 20.74 2.26 -0.13
CA HIS A 180 19.45 2.64 -0.70
C HIS A 180 19.19 4.15 -0.60
N SER A 181 18.40 4.70 -1.52
CA SER A 181 17.89 6.08 -1.44
C SER A 181 17.17 6.35 -0.12
N ALA A 182 17.22 7.59 0.39
CA ALA A 182 16.47 7.97 1.59
C ALA A 182 14.96 7.87 1.34
N PHE A 183 14.44 8.61 0.35
CA PHE A 183 13.01 8.60 -0.03
C PHE A 183 12.43 7.19 -0.29
N GLY A 184 13.18 6.28 -0.91
CA GLY A 184 12.73 4.90 -1.15
C GLY A 184 12.62 4.02 0.12
N GLN A 185 13.11 4.51 1.26
CA GLN A 185 12.97 3.87 2.57
C GLN A 185 11.84 4.50 3.41
N ALA A 186 11.05 5.41 2.83
CA ALA A 186 9.78 5.82 3.42
C ALA A 186 8.83 4.61 3.52
N GLU A 187 8.30 4.38 4.71
CA GLU A 187 7.30 3.35 4.97
C GLU A 187 5.95 3.83 4.41
N TRP A 188 5.47 3.21 3.34
CA TRP A 188 4.31 3.69 2.59
C TRP A 188 3.27 2.57 2.45
N SER A 189 2.12 2.74 3.08
CA SER A 189 1.05 1.73 3.06
C SER A 189 0.46 1.55 1.65
N LEU A 190 -0.16 0.39 1.41
CA LEU A 190 -0.86 0.12 0.15
C LEU A 190 -2.05 1.07 -0.04
N ALA A 191 -2.72 1.42 1.05
CA ALA A 191 -3.88 2.32 1.06
C ALA A 191 -3.47 3.75 0.66
N GLU A 192 -2.45 4.32 1.29
CA GLU A 192 -2.01 5.68 0.96
C GLU A 192 -1.28 5.73 -0.40
N GLN A 193 -0.69 4.62 -0.85
CA GLN A 193 -0.17 4.51 -2.21
C GLN A 193 -1.28 4.51 -3.27
N VAL A 194 -2.42 3.85 -3.06
CA VAL A 194 -3.55 3.95 -4.02
C VAL A 194 -4.31 5.28 -3.90
N ARG A 195 -4.35 5.90 -2.70
CA ARG A 195 -4.84 7.28 -2.54
C ARG A 195 -4.00 8.27 -3.33
N PHE A 196 -2.68 8.16 -3.25
CA PHE A 196 -1.78 8.97 -4.06
C PHE A 196 -2.06 8.75 -5.56
N ALA A 197 -2.19 7.49 -5.99
CA ALA A 197 -2.50 7.15 -7.38
C ALA A 197 -3.86 7.70 -7.86
N SER A 198 -4.90 7.75 -7.02
CA SER A 198 -6.22 8.27 -7.37
C SER A 198 -6.30 9.80 -7.39
N ARG A 199 -5.38 10.49 -6.70
CA ARG A 199 -5.23 11.95 -6.77
C ARG A 199 -4.20 12.43 -7.78
N LEU A 200 -3.23 11.60 -8.17
CA LEU A 200 -2.13 11.98 -9.06
C LEU A 200 -2.58 12.68 -10.36
N PRO A 201 -3.60 12.21 -11.11
CA PRO A 201 -4.10 12.92 -12.30
C PRO A 201 -4.72 14.30 -12.04
N CYS A 202 -4.93 14.66 -10.77
CA CYS A 202 -5.59 15.88 -10.33
C CYS A 202 -4.64 16.84 -9.59
N LEU A 203 -3.36 16.48 -9.45
CA LEU A 203 -2.33 17.35 -8.86
C LEU A 203 -1.82 18.36 -9.89
N SER A 204 -1.55 19.59 -9.47
CA SER A 204 -1.01 20.61 -10.36
C SER A 204 0.41 20.24 -10.84
N GLY A 205 0.61 20.20 -12.16
CA GLY A 205 1.89 19.80 -12.77
C GLY A 205 2.14 18.30 -12.84
N ALA A 206 1.11 17.45 -12.77
CA ALA A 206 1.29 15.99 -12.91
C ALA A 206 1.55 15.51 -14.35
N ASP A 207 1.24 16.32 -15.37
CA ASP A 207 1.26 15.90 -16.79
C ASP A 207 2.61 15.30 -17.23
N THR A 208 3.73 15.93 -16.84
CA THR A 208 5.08 15.45 -17.14
C THR A 208 5.30 14.05 -16.57
N VAL A 209 4.95 13.82 -15.29
CA VAL A 209 5.23 12.54 -14.64
C VAL A 209 4.28 11.43 -15.10
N LEU A 210 3.01 11.75 -15.40
CA LEU A 210 2.03 10.83 -15.98
C LEU A 210 2.47 10.35 -17.37
N ASN A 211 2.88 11.27 -18.24
CA ASN A 211 3.42 10.97 -19.56
C ASN A 211 4.67 10.06 -19.48
N LEU A 212 5.54 10.28 -18.49
CA LEU A 212 6.70 9.42 -18.25
C LEU A 212 6.30 8.04 -17.65
N MET A 213 5.23 7.98 -16.86
CA MET A 213 4.67 6.73 -16.31
C MET A 213 4.01 5.84 -17.36
N ALA A 214 3.59 6.36 -18.51
CA ALA A 214 3.20 5.55 -19.67
C ALA A 214 4.43 4.91 -20.36
N GLN A 215 5.60 5.54 -20.26
CA GLN A 215 6.82 5.24 -21.02
C GLN A 215 7.83 4.33 -20.28
N ILE A 216 7.37 3.52 -19.31
CA ILE A 216 8.23 2.57 -18.59
C ILE A 216 8.93 1.60 -19.54
N VAL A 217 10.25 1.43 -19.39
CA VAL A 217 11.10 0.63 -20.28
C VAL A 217 10.72 -0.86 -20.26
N PRO A 218 10.91 -1.61 -21.38
CA PRO A 218 10.40 -2.98 -21.52
C PRO A 218 10.79 -3.95 -20.39
N SER A 219 12.00 -3.85 -19.83
CA SER A 219 12.47 -4.70 -18.72
C SER A 219 11.70 -4.51 -17.40
N HIS A 220 10.90 -3.44 -17.29
CA HIS A 220 10.08 -3.13 -16.12
C HIS A 220 8.57 -3.27 -16.42
N ARG A 221 8.18 -3.76 -17.61
CA ARG A 221 6.77 -3.94 -18.02
C ARG A 221 6.18 -5.30 -17.59
N TRP A 222 6.26 -5.55 -16.30
CA TRP A 222 5.53 -6.61 -15.57
C TRP A 222 4.44 -5.96 -14.69
N GLY A 223 3.56 -6.75 -14.09
CA GLY A 223 2.41 -6.26 -13.32
C GLY A 223 1.53 -5.34 -14.16
N LEU A 224 1.24 -4.13 -13.67
CA LEU A 224 0.49 -3.10 -14.40
C LEU A 224 1.08 -2.80 -15.80
N GLY A 225 2.38 -3.05 -16.02
CA GLY A 225 3.01 -2.90 -17.33
C GLY A 225 2.51 -3.85 -18.42
N THR A 226 1.79 -4.93 -18.06
CA THR A 226 1.09 -5.83 -19.00
C THR A 226 -0.31 -5.33 -19.37
N VAL A 227 -0.85 -4.33 -18.66
CA VAL A 227 -2.15 -3.72 -18.94
C VAL A 227 -1.98 -2.65 -20.02
N GLY A 228 -2.90 -2.63 -21.00
CA GLY A 228 -2.90 -1.63 -22.06
C GLY A 228 -3.13 -0.23 -21.51
N GLY A 229 -2.40 0.76 -22.01
CA GLY A 229 -2.54 2.17 -21.61
C GLY A 229 -2.02 2.54 -20.20
N ALA A 230 -1.58 1.56 -19.39
CA ALA A 230 -1.24 1.79 -17.99
C ALA A 230 -0.10 2.81 -17.77
N GLU A 231 -0.38 3.81 -16.93
CA GLU A 231 0.58 4.78 -16.39
C GLU A 231 1.01 4.30 -15.01
N PHE A 232 2.21 3.73 -14.87
CA PHE A 232 2.62 3.06 -13.63
C PHE A 232 4.06 3.33 -13.21
N LYS A 233 4.38 3.05 -11.95
CA LYS A 233 5.75 3.01 -11.42
C LYS A 233 5.97 1.80 -10.53
N GLY A 234 6.97 0.99 -10.88
CA GLY A 234 7.48 -0.09 -10.03
C GLY A 234 8.54 0.36 -9.04
N GLY A 235 8.58 -0.34 -7.90
CA GLY A 235 9.64 -0.30 -6.90
C GLY A 235 9.84 -1.68 -6.27
N TRP A 236 11.09 -2.05 -6.01
CA TRP A 236 11.44 -3.35 -5.45
C TRP A 236 12.75 -3.26 -4.67
N GLY A 237 12.95 -4.19 -3.75
CA GLY A 237 14.20 -4.33 -3.01
C GLY A 237 14.12 -5.41 -1.92
N PRO A 238 15.26 -5.98 -1.54
CA PRO A 238 15.35 -6.95 -0.45
C PRO A 238 15.25 -6.27 0.91
N ASP A 239 14.72 -6.97 1.91
CA ASP A 239 14.84 -6.60 3.31
C ASP A 239 16.27 -6.84 3.85
N THR A 240 16.43 -7.12 5.15
CA THR A 240 17.72 -7.46 5.77
C THR A 240 18.07 -8.95 5.71
N SER A 241 17.11 -9.82 5.43
CA SER A 241 17.29 -11.26 5.21
C SER A 241 17.68 -11.56 3.76
N GLY A 242 17.22 -10.70 2.84
CA GLY A 242 17.37 -10.86 1.39
C GLY A 242 16.03 -10.93 0.65
N ASP A 243 14.91 -10.93 1.37
CA ASP A 243 13.60 -11.25 0.82
C ASP A 243 13.01 -10.04 0.10
N TYR A 244 12.73 -10.18 -1.20
CA TYR A 244 12.25 -9.08 -2.03
C TYR A 244 10.78 -8.74 -1.75
N LEU A 245 10.56 -7.48 -1.35
CA LEU A 245 9.30 -6.80 -1.62
C LEU A 245 9.31 -6.32 -3.08
N VAL A 246 8.24 -6.62 -3.82
CA VAL A 246 7.97 -6.11 -5.16
C VAL A 246 6.64 -5.38 -5.14
N ARG A 247 6.61 -4.10 -5.52
CA ARG A 247 5.40 -3.27 -5.51
C ARG A 247 5.30 -2.36 -6.74
N GLN A 248 4.07 -1.98 -7.06
CA GLN A 248 3.73 -1.04 -8.12
C GLN A 248 2.55 -0.18 -7.70
N PHE A 249 2.44 1.01 -8.28
CA PHE A 249 1.17 1.69 -8.39
C PHE A 249 1.03 2.34 -9.76
N GLY A 250 -0.19 2.69 -10.14
CA GLY A 250 -0.47 3.39 -11.38
C GLY A 250 -1.93 3.75 -11.56
N ILE A 251 -2.24 4.27 -12.74
CA ILE A 251 -3.59 4.45 -13.26
C ILE A 251 -3.75 3.56 -14.50
N ILE A 252 -4.91 2.92 -14.61
CA ILE A 252 -5.37 2.18 -15.78
C ILE A 252 -6.73 2.72 -16.22
N ASP A 253 -7.11 2.49 -17.47
CA ASP A 253 -8.43 2.85 -17.96
C ASP A 253 -9.42 1.68 -17.76
N GLY A 254 -10.67 2.00 -17.43
CA GLY A 254 -11.76 1.05 -17.31
C GLY A 254 -13.09 1.60 -17.84
N PRO A 255 -14.16 0.78 -17.90
CA PRO A 255 -15.45 1.14 -18.49
C PRO A 255 -16.10 2.37 -17.83
N GLY A 256 -15.93 2.52 -16.51
CA GLY A 256 -16.44 3.66 -15.74
C GLY A 256 -15.50 4.88 -15.69
N GLY A 257 -14.41 4.89 -16.46
CA GLY A 257 -13.35 5.91 -16.36
C GLY A 257 -12.05 5.36 -15.78
N ARG A 258 -11.18 6.26 -15.30
CA ARG A 258 -9.81 5.89 -14.87
C ARG A 258 -9.82 5.28 -13.46
N ILE A 259 -9.08 4.20 -13.28
CA ILE A 259 -8.96 3.43 -12.03
C ILE A 259 -7.52 3.53 -11.54
N ALA A 260 -7.33 3.97 -10.30
CA ALA A 260 -6.05 3.93 -9.63
C ALA A 260 -5.85 2.58 -8.94
N VAL A 261 -4.62 2.06 -9.01
CA VAL A 261 -4.26 0.72 -8.52
C VAL A 261 -2.94 0.78 -7.76
N ALA A 262 -2.86 0.06 -6.63
CA ALA A 262 -1.60 -0.30 -5.97
C ALA A 262 -1.50 -1.81 -5.78
N LEU A 263 -0.33 -2.36 -6.05
CA LEU A 263 0.00 -3.78 -5.97
C LEU A 263 1.25 -4.00 -5.12
N ALA A 264 1.28 -5.05 -4.30
CA ALA A 264 2.48 -5.48 -3.62
C ALA A 264 2.51 -7.00 -3.37
N ALA A 265 3.70 -7.60 -3.43
CA ALA A 265 3.95 -8.99 -3.07
C ALA A 265 5.31 -9.16 -2.38
N GLN A 266 5.36 -10.07 -1.41
CA GLN A 266 6.57 -10.58 -0.78
C GLN A 266 6.45 -12.12 -0.71
N PRO A 267 6.94 -12.85 -1.73
CA PRO A 267 6.93 -14.32 -1.77
C PRO A 267 7.77 -14.93 -0.65
N GLU A 268 7.40 -16.14 -0.19
CA GLU A 268 8.15 -16.92 0.80
C GLU A 268 9.52 -17.41 0.24
N SER A 269 9.70 -17.41 -1.07
CA SER A 269 10.97 -17.71 -1.73
C SER A 269 11.99 -16.55 -1.68
N GLY A 270 11.56 -15.36 -1.23
CA GLY A 270 12.37 -14.14 -1.24
C GLY A 270 12.69 -13.60 -2.64
N ALA A 271 12.28 -14.28 -3.72
CA ALA A 271 12.79 -14.03 -5.07
C ALA A 271 12.05 -12.91 -5.81
N PHE A 272 12.80 -12.01 -6.44
CA PHE A 272 12.27 -10.92 -7.27
C PHE A 272 11.39 -11.43 -8.43
N SER A 273 11.76 -12.55 -9.07
CA SER A 273 11.00 -13.22 -10.13
C SER A 273 9.59 -13.59 -9.72
N ASP A 274 9.45 -14.04 -8.47
CA ASP A 274 8.20 -14.60 -7.96
C ASP A 274 7.27 -13.45 -7.53
N GLY A 275 7.84 -12.33 -7.08
CA GLY A 275 7.12 -11.09 -6.85
C GLY A 275 6.62 -10.46 -8.15
N MET A 276 7.43 -10.45 -9.22
CA MET A 276 6.97 -10.05 -10.55
C MET A 276 5.84 -10.96 -11.06
N THR A 277 5.95 -12.28 -10.83
CA THR A 277 4.92 -13.26 -11.20
C THR A 277 3.62 -13.04 -10.43
N ALA A 278 3.69 -12.76 -9.13
CA ALA A 278 2.54 -12.42 -8.32
C ALA A 278 1.87 -11.10 -8.77
N LEU A 279 2.65 -10.09 -9.15
CA LEU A 279 2.11 -8.83 -9.67
C LEU A 279 1.49 -8.98 -11.06
N ASN A 280 2.03 -9.83 -11.94
CA ASN A 280 1.38 -10.20 -13.20
C ASN A 280 -0.01 -10.81 -12.95
N ALA A 281 -0.11 -11.76 -12.01
CA ALA A 281 -1.38 -12.42 -11.70
C ALA A 281 -2.42 -11.46 -11.12
N MET A 282 -2.03 -10.55 -10.23
CA MET A 282 -2.94 -9.49 -9.74
C MET A 282 -3.37 -8.53 -10.86
N ALA A 283 -2.47 -8.21 -11.82
CA ALA A 283 -2.84 -7.40 -12.97
C ALA A 283 -3.86 -8.10 -13.89
N THR A 284 -3.73 -9.41 -14.11
CA THR A 284 -4.72 -10.22 -14.83
C THR A 284 -6.08 -10.22 -14.12
N LEU A 285 -6.11 -10.45 -12.79
CA LEU A 285 -7.34 -10.34 -12.01
C LEU A 285 -8.01 -8.96 -12.18
N ILE A 286 -7.24 -7.87 -12.14
CA ILE A 286 -7.82 -6.53 -12.38
C ILE A 286 -8.42 -6.42 -13.79
N THR A 287 -7.73 -6.90 -14.83
CA THR A 287 -8.23 -6.80 -16.22
C THR A 287 -9.49 -7.63 -16.45
N ASP A 288 -9.57 -8.79 -15.82
CA ASP A 288 -10.69 -9.73 -16.01
C ASP A 288 -11.97 -9.25 -15.29
N HIS A 289 -11.84 -8.33 -14.32
CA HIS A 289 -12.94 -7.76 -13.54
C HIS A 289 -13.14 -6.23 -13.72
N LEU A 290 -12.66 -5.63 -14.82
CA LEU A 290 -12.79 -4.17 -15.05
C LEU A 290 -14.24 -3.67 -15.04
N ASP A 291 -15.22 -4.48 -15.46
CA ASP A 291 -16.64 -4.14 -15.43
C ASP A 291 -17.23 -4.06 -13.99
N GLU A 292 -16.55 -4.65 -12.99
CA GLU A 292 -16.93 -4.54 -11.57
C GLU A 292 -16.30 -3.30 -10.89
N LEU A 293 -15.31 -2.66 -11.52
CA LEU A 293 -14.53 -1.60 -10.91
C LEU A 293 -15.06 -0.20 -11.26
N ALA A 294 -15.36 0.57 -10.21
CA ALA A 294 -15.71 1.98 -10.34
C ALA A 294 -14.49 2.79 -10.82
N GLY A 295 -14.50 3.17 -12.10
CA GLY A 295 -13.63 4.22 -12.63
C GLY A 295 -14.07 5.62 -12.19
N GLY A 296 -13.24 6.61 -12.46
CA GLY A 296 -13.52 8.01 -12.16
C GLY A 296 -12.72 9.00 -12.99
N SER A 297 -12.84 10.27 -12.62
CA SER A 297 -12.12 11.41 -13.20
C SER A 297 -11.87 12.46 -12.13
N CYS A 298 -10.96 13.40 -12.40
CA CYS A 298 -10.81 14.57 -11.53
C CYS A 298 -12.10 15.41 -11.52
N PRO A 299 -12.41 16.08 -10.38
CA PRO A 299 -13.44 17.11 -10.34
C PRO A 299 -13.12 18.27 -11.31
N SER A 300 -14.18 18.88 -11.85
CA SER A 300 -14.15 20.07 -12.70
C SER A 300 -14.23 21.38 -11.91
#